data_AF-A0A6G2DE89-F1
#
_entry.id   AF-A0A6G2DE89-F1
#
_cell.length_a   1.000
_cell.length_b   1.000
_cell.length_c   1.000
_cell.angle_alpha   90.00
_cell.angle_beta   90.00
_cell.angle_gamma   90.00
#
_symmetry.space_group_name_H-M   'P 1'
#
loop_
_entity.id
_entity.type
_entity.pdbx_description
1 polymer ?
#
loop_
_entity_poly.entity_id
_entity_poly.type
_entity_poly.pdbx_seq_one_letter_code
_entity_poly.pdbx_strand_id
1 'polypeptide(L)'
;LLLFIAIFLLSVLETLVYIHFFAVSSGSGVQHLAEVSRGISLSLILTTSVFGPIQEELIFRGLLQGAVFDNSWLGLVLTSSLFSFMHGPSNVPSFIFYLLGGLLLGFAYKKSQNLWVSTLVHMFYNSWPLLY
;
A
#
# COMPACT_ATOMS: atom_id res chain seq x y z
N LEU A 1 -18.61 -2.12 4.02
CA LEU A 1 -18.70 -2.02 2.55
C LEU A 1 -18.35 -0.61 2.04
N LEU A 2 -19.09 0.44 2.40
CA LEU A 2 -18.80 1.82 1.92
C LEU A 2 -17.39 2.31 2.28
N LEU A 3 -16.95 2.08 3.52
CA LEU A 3 -15.57 2.41 3.95
C LEU A 3 -14.53 1.72 3.06
N PHE A 4 -14.70 0.42 2.82
CA PHE A 4 -13.80 -0.36 1.97
C PHE A 4 -13.72 0.23 0.56
N ILE A 5 -14.87 0.52 -0.06
CA ILE A 5 -14.94 1.10 -1.41
C ILE A 5 -14.27 2.48 -1.42
N ALA A 6 -14.55 3.32 -0.44
CA ALA A 6 -13.97 4.66 -0.36
C ALA A 6 -12.44 4.61 -0.24
N ILE A 7 -11.90 3.79 0.66
CA ILE A 7 -10.44 3.66 0.81
C ILE A 7 -9.82 3.07 -0.46
N PHE A 8 -10.42 2.03 -1.04
CA PHE A 8 -9.94 1.45 -2.29
C PHE A 8 -9.87 2.49 -3.42
N LEU A 9 -10.92 3.31 -3.61
CA LEU A 9 -10.93 4.36 -4.61
C LEU A 9 -9.89 5.44 -4.34
N LEU A 10 -9.65 5.79 -3.06
CA LEU A 10 -8.60 6.73 -2.68
C LEU A 10 -7.20 6.18 -2.99
N SER A 11 -6.96 4.89 -2.72
CA SER A 11 -5.70 4.22 -3.05
C SER A 11 -5.48 4.16 -4.57
N VAL A 12 -6.54 3.91 -5.35
CA VAL A 12 -6.45 3.97 -6.83
C VAL A 12 -6.11 5.39 -7.29
N LEU A 13 -6.80 6.41 -6.76
CA LEU A 13 -6.53 7.80 -7.10
C LEU A 13 -5.08 8.20 -6.76
N GLU A 14 -4.60 7.81 -5.59
CA GLU A 14 -3.22 8.01 -5.16
C GLU A 14 -2.23 7.41 -6.16
N THR A 15 -2.43 6.15 -6.58
CA THR A 15 -1.58 5.50 -7.59
C THR A 15 -1.61 6.24 -8.92
N LEU A 16 -2.79 6.67 -9.39
CA LEU A 16 -2.91 7.40 -10.64
C LEU A 16 -2.18 8.76 -10.58
N VAL A 17 -2.32 9.49 -9.47
CA VAL A 17 -1.59 10.75 -9.24
C VAL A 17 -0.08 10.49 -9.22
N TYR A 18 0.36 9.45 -8.51
CA TYR A 18 1.78 9.11 -8.44
C TYR A 18 2.36 8.78 -9.81
N ILE A 19 1.67 7.96 -10.59
CA ILE A 19 2.10 7.55 -11.92
C ILE A 19 2.18 8.76 -12.86
N HIS A 20 1.12 9.57 -12.92
CA HIS A 20 1.01 10.65 -13.88
C HIS A 20 2.01 11.79 -13.63
N PHE A 21 2.26 12.14 -12.38
CA PHE A 21 3.09 13.29 -12.03
C PHE A 21 4.53 12.93 -11.69
N PHE A 22 4.81 11.72 -11.18
CA PHE A 22 6.12 11.40 -10.60
C PHE A 22 6.78 10.18 -11.24
N ALA A 23 6.06 9.07 -11.48
CA ALA A 23 6.68 7.84 -11.99
C ALA A 23 7.19 7.94 -13.44
N VAL A 24 6.53 8.73 -14.29
CA VAL A 24 7.00 8.99 -15.66
C VAL A 24 8.32 9.76 -15.63
N SER A 25 8.48 10.69 -14.68
CA SER A 25 9.68 11.52 -14.56
C SER A 25 10.89 10.78 -13.99
N SER A 26 10.66 9.72 -13.19
CA SER A 26 11.72 8.94 -12.53
C SER A 26 12.24 7.76 -13.36
N GLY A 27 11.64 7.46 -14.52
CA GLY A 27 11.98 6.30 -15.34
C GLY A 27 11.50 4.95 -14.78
N SER A 28 10.84 4.93 -13.60
CA SER A 28 10.34 3.69 -12.98
C SER A 28 9.23 3.03 -13.81
N GLY A 29 8.46 3.81 -14.56
CA GLY A 29 7.47 3.28 -15.51
C GLY A 29 8.10 2.41 -16.60
N VAL A 30 9.30 2.75 -17.08
CA VAL A 30 10.01 1.97 -18.12
C VAL A 30 10.49 0.63 -17.56
N GLN A 31 10.96 0.59 -16.31
CA GLN A 31 11.35 -0.65 -15.64
C GLN A 31 10.14 -1.56 -15.42
N HIS A 32 9.00 -1.00 -15.03
CA HIS A 32 7.76 -1.77 -14.86
C HIS A 32 7.29 -2.39 -16.19
N LEU A 33 7.27 -1.60 -17.27
CA LEU A 33 6.92 -2.09 -18.60
C LEU A 33 7.88 -3.18 -19.10
N ALA A 34 9.18 -3.08 -18.77
CA ALA A 34 10.15 -4.11 -19.11
C ALA A 34 9.86 -5.45 -18.39
N GLU A 35 9.47 -5.41 -17.12
CA GLU A 35 9.06 -6.62 -16.37
C GLU A 35 7.75 -7.19 -16.89
N VAL A 36 6.74 -6.36 -17.17
CA VAL A 36 5.47 -6.81 -17.77
C VAL A 36 5.71 -7.43 -19.16
N SER A 37 6.61 -6.86 -19.97
CA SER A 37 6.95 -7.39 -21.29
C SER A 37 7.62 -8.77 -21.27
N ARG A 38 8.24 -9.16 -20.15
CA ARG A 38 8.83 -10.50 -19.94
C ARG A 38 7.79 -11.54 -19.48
N GLY A 39 6.57 -11.11 -19.23
CA GLY A 39 5.49 -11.93 -18.68
C GLY A 39 5.49 -11.91 -17.15
N ILE A 40 4.29 -11.76 -16.58
CA ILE A 40 4.10 -11.75 -15.13
C ILE A 40 3.98 -13.21 -14.65
N SER A 41 4.93 -13.66 -13.81
CA SER A 41 4.87 -15.01 -13.25
C SER A 41 3.80 -15.13 -12.17
N LEU A 42 3.19 -16.31 -12.04
CA LEU A 42 2.22 -16.58 -10.97
C LEU A 42 2.85 -16.38 -9.57
N SER A 43 4.13 -16.72 -9.40
CA SER A 43 4.84 -16.52 -8.14
C SER A 43 4.97 -15.04 -7.78
N LEU A 44 5.23 -14.17 -8.76
CA LEU A 44 5.27 -12.72 -8.54
C LEU A 44 3.90 -12.22 -8.07
N ILE A 45 2.82 -12.58 -8.78
CA ILE A 45 1.44 -12.19 -8.43
C ILE A 45 1.11 -12.61 -6.98
N LEU A 46 1.36 -13.87 -6.63
CA LEU A 46 1.03 -14.37 -5.30
C LEU A 46 1.84 -13.67 -4.20
N THR A 47 3.12 -13.41 -4.44
CA THR A 47 3.99 -12.79 -3.44
C THR A 47 3.69 -11.31 -3.26
N THR A 48 3.52 -10.53 -4.33
CA THR A 48 3.31 -9.08 -4.24
C THR A 48 1.87 -8.69 -3.90
N SER A 49 0.90 -9.51 -4.32
CA SER A 49 -0.53 -9.14 -4.23
C SER A 49 -1.31 -9.88 -3.15
N VAL A 50 -0.76 -10.98 -2.60
CA VAL A 50 -1.44 -11.78 -1.57
C VAL A 50 -0.59 -11.92 -0.32
N PHE A 51 0.55 -12.60 -0.40
CA PHE A 51 1.34 -12.94 0.78
C PHE A 51 2.02 -11.71 1.41
N GLY A 52 2.59 -10.83 0.58
CA GLY A 52 3.19 -9.56 1.03
C GLY A 52 2.20 -8.70 1.82
N PRO A 53 1.05 -8.31 1.23
CA PRO A 53 0.03 -7.53 1.92
C PRO A 53 -0.47 -8.17 3.23
N ILE A 54 -0.66 -9.49 3.28
CA ILE A 54 -1.06 -10.18 4.51
C ILE A 54 0.03 -10.02 5.59
N GLN A 55 1.29 -10.30 5.24
CA GLN A 55 2.40 -10.19 6.18
C GLN A 55 2.57 -8.75 6.68
N GLU A 56 2.51 -7.78 5.78
CA GLU A 56 2.66 -6.36 6.11
C GLU A 56 1.53 -5.89 7.03
N GLU A 57 0.27 -6.22 6.75
CA GLU A 57 -0.83 -5.82 7.62
C GLU A 57 -0.75 -6.47 9.01
N LEU A 58 -0.34 -7.74 9.10
CA LEU A 58 -0.13 -8.39 10.40
C LEU A 58 0.92 -7.65 11.25
N ILE A 59 2.01 -7.19 10.63
CA ILE A 59 3.09 -6.48 11.32
C ILE A 59 2.67 -5.04 11.64
N PHE A 60 2.29 -4.25 10.63
CA PHE A 60 2.10 -2.81 10.80
C PHE A 60 0.78 -2.46 11.46
N ARG A 61 -0.31 -3.16 11.12
CA ARG A 61 -1.66 -2.85 11.61
C ARG A 61 -2.03 -3.72 12.80
N GLY A 62 -1.78 -5.03 12.71
CA GLY A 62 -2.03 -5.97 13.81
C GLY A 62 -1.11 -5.72 15.01
N LEU A 63 0.19 -5.92 14.83
CA LEU A 63 1.16 -5.86 15.92
C LEU A 63 1.50 -4.42 16.32
N LEU A 64 2.04 -3.61 15.42
CA LEU A 64 2.54 -2.29 15.79
C LEU A 64 1.39 -1.32 16.10
N GLN A 65 0.50 -1.05 15.14
CA GLN A 65 -0.58 -0.08 15.37
C GLN A 65 -1.57 -0.61 16.40
N GLY A 66 -2.04 -1.85 16.24
CA GLY A 66 -3.06 -2.48 17.07
C GLY A 66 -2.57 -2.79 18.49
N ALA A 67 -1.54 -3.61 18.62
CA ALA A 67 -1.11 -4.12 19.93
C ALA A 67 -0.10 -3.21 20.67
N VAL A 68 0.84 -2.56 19.98
CA VAL A 68 1.85 -1.70 20.65
C VAL A 68 1.32 -0.30 20.93
N PHE A 69 0.55 0.27 20.00
CA PHE A 69 0.04 1.64 20.12
C PHE A 69 -1.47 1.72 20.42
N ASP A 70 -2.09 0.61 20.84
CA ASP A 70 -3.52 0.52 21.18
C ASP A 70 -4.45 1.11 20.10
N ASN A 71 -4.09 0.89 18.84
CA ASN A 71 -4.75 1.43 17.66
C ASN A 71 -4.97 2.96 17.73
N SER A 72 -4.09 3.71 18.40
CA SER A 72 -4.19 5.17 18.57
C SER A 72 -3.94 5.93 17.27
N TRP A 73 -4.34 7.21 17.22
CA TRP A 73 -4.03 8.08 16.07
C TRP A 73 -2.53 8.31 15.90
N LEU A 74 -1.80 8.43 17.03
CA LEU A 74 -0.35 8.51 17.01
C LEU A 74 0.26 7.23 16.45
N GLY A 75 -0.20 6.07 16.91
CA GLY A 75 0.21 4.76 16.39
C GLY A 75 0.04 4.66 14.89
N LEU A 76 -1.13 5.04 14.37
CA LEU A 76 -1.41 5.08 12.93
C LEU A 76 -0.38 5.91 12.16
N VAL A 77 -0.09 7.14 12.61
CA VAL A 77 0.86 8.02 11.92
C VAL A 77 2.28 7.47 11.98
N LEU A 78 2.71 6.97 13.15
CA LEU A 78 4.06 6.43 13.34
C LEU A 78 4.28 5.15 12.52
N THR A 79 3.33 4.22 12.53
CA THR A 79 3.46 2.96 11.77
C THR A 79 3.35 3.20 10.28
N SER A 80 2.55 4.16 9.82
CA SER A 80 2.49 4.55 8.40
C SER A 80 3.80 5.20 7.93
N SER A 81 4.43 6.00 8.80
CA SER A 81 5.74 6.59 8.52
C SER A 81 6.82 5.52 8.43
N LEU A 82 6.83 4.57 9.37
CA LEU A 82 7.75 3.43 9.34
C LEU A 82 7.52 2.53 8.11
N PHE A 83 6.26 2.27 7.77
CA PHE A 83 5.88 1.54 6.56
C PHE A 83 6.47 2.18 5.31
N SER A 84 6.38 3.51 5.20
CA SER A 84 6.99 4.27 4.11
C SER A 84 8.50 4.10 4.04
N PHE A 85 9.22 4.26 5.16
CA PHE A 85 10.67 4.07 5.18
C PHE A 85 11.09 2.64 4.79
N MET A 86 10.35 1.63 5.24
CA MET A 86 10.64 0.23 4.94
C MET A 86 10.44 -0.14 3.46
N HIS A 87 9.67 0.67 2.72
CA HIS A 87 9.52 0.53 1.27
C HIS A 87 10.69 1.10 0.47
N GLY A 88 11.73 1.65 1.14
CA GLY A 88 12.96 2.11 0.50
C GLY A 88 12.75 3.24 -0.52
N PRO A 89 12.06 4.34 -0.18
CA PRO A 89 11.80 5.42 -1.10
C PRO A 89 13.11 6.08 -1.56
N SER A 90 13.24 6.31 -2.87
CA SER A 90 14.44 6.90 -3.48
C SER A 90 14.39 8.43 -3.56
N ASN A 91 13.22 9.02 -3.32
CA ASN A 91 12.98 10.46 -3.37
C ASN A 91 11.76 10.85 -2.52
N VAL A 92 11.58 12.15 -2.30
CA VAL A 92 10.46 12.68 -1.50
C VAL A 92 9.08 12.26 -2.04
N PRO A 93 8.78 12.33 -3.35
CA PRO A 93 7.51 11.82 -3.88
C PRO A 93 7.23 10.36 -3.56
N SER A 94 8.22 9.47 -3.71
CA SER A 94 8.06 8.04 -3.38
C SER A 94 7.84 7.81 -1.88
N PHE A 95 8.49 8.59 -1.01
CA PHE A 95 8.23 8.55 0.43
C PHE A 95 6.79 8.98 0.74
N ILE A 96 6.31 10.06 0.12
CA ILE A 96 4.94 10.55 0.32
C ILE A 96 3.93 9.52 -0.17
N PHE A 97 4.18 8.86 -1.31
CA PHE A 97 3.35 7.78 -1.83
C PHE A 97 3.20 6.64 -0.81
N TYR A 98 4.30 6.03 -0.35
CA TYR A 98 4.17 4.95 0.63
C TYR A 98 3.60 5.41 1.98
N LEU A 99 3.81 6.68 2.36
CA LEU A 99 3.23 7.26 3.58
C LEU A 99 1.71 7.37 3.45
N LEU A 100 1.20 7.90 2.34
CA LEU A 100 -0.24 8.08 2.10
C LEU A 100 -0.95 6.72 2.03
N GLY A 101 -0.43 5.76 1.27
CA GLY A 101 -0.92 4.38 1.27
C GLY A 101 -0.89 3.78 2.68
N GLY A 102 0.18 4.04 3.42
CA GLY A 102 0.32 3.71 4.83
C GLY A 102 -0.84 4.22 5.69
N LEU A 103 -1.12 5.51 5.58
CA LEU A 103 -2.18 6.21 6.32
C LEU A 103 -3.58 5.73 5.93
N LEU A 104 -3.83 5.48 4.64
CA LEU A 104 -5.11 4.98 4.13
C LEU A 104 -5.44 3.60 4.72
N LEU A 105 -4.49 2.68 4.68
CA LEU A 105 -4.61 1.34 5.26
C LEU A 105 -4.73 1.39 6.79
N GLY A 106 -3.88 2.18 7.45
CA GLY A 106 -3.95 2.38 8.90
C GLY A 106 -5.30 2.96 9.35
N PHE A 107 -5.86 3.90 8.58
CA PHE A 107 -7.19 4.46 8.82
C PHE A 107 -8.30 3.45 8.55
N ALA A 108 -8.18 2.63 7.49
CA ALA A 108 -9.12 1.55 7.21
C ALA A 108 -9.23 0.59 8.40
N TYR A 109 -8.09 0.13 8.95
CA TYR A 109 -8.05 -0.70 10.15
C TYR A 109 -8.60 0.03 11.39
N LYS A 110 -8.19 1.27 11.63
CA LYS A 110 -8.66 2.07 12.77
C LYS A 110 -10.17 2.29 12.75
N LYS A 111 -10.76 2.52 11.58
CA LYS A 111 -12.19 2.79 11.48
C LYS A 111 -13.02 1.51 11.46
N SER A 112 -12.50 0.43 10.89
CA SER A 112 -13.21 -0.86 10.82
C SER A 112 -13.08 -1.70 12.08
N GLN A 113 -12.02 -1.51 12.88
CA GLN A 113 -11.59 -2.43 13.94
C GLN A 113 -11.44 -3.88 13.46
N ASN A 114 -11.18 -4.06 12.16
CA ASN A 114 -11.08 -5.35 11.51
C ASN A 114 -9.89 -5.34 10.54
N LEU A 115 -8.87 -6.14 10.87
CA LEU A 115 -7.63 -6.21 10.10
C LEU A 115 -7.89 -6.60 8.64
N TRP A 116 -8.86 -7.50 8.38
CA TRP A 116 -9.20 -7.95 7.04
C TRP A 116 -9.69 -6.83 6.12
N VAL A 117 -10.29 -5.76 6.65
CA VAL A 117 -10.69 -4.63 5.81
C VAL A 117 -9.46 -3.95 5.21
N SER A 118 -8.43 -3.71 6.03
CA SER A 118 -7.17 -3.14 5.55
C SER A 118 -6.42 -4.11 4.63
N THR A 119 -6.34 -5.39 5.02
CA THR A 119 -5.69 -6.44 4.23
C THR A 119 -6.29 -6.61 2.84
N LEU A 120 -7.61 -6.69 2.74
CA LEU A 120 -8.24 -6.83 1.43
C LEU A 120 -8.01 -5.57 0.56
N VAL A 121 -8.15 -4.37 1.13
CA VAL A 121 -7.82 -3.13 0.39
C VAL A 121 -6.39 -3.19 -0.11
N HIS A 122 -5.43 -3.59 0.74
CA HIS A 122 -4.02 -3.67 0.38
C HIS A 122 -3.75 -4.69 -0.74
N MET A 123 -4.39 -5.86 -0.69
CA MET A 123 -4.29 -6.87 -1.75
C MET A 123 -4.79 -6.34 -3.10
N PHE A 124 -5.95 -5.68 -3.11
CA PHE A 124 -6.49 -5.07 -4.33
C PHE A 124 -5.62 -3.89 -4.81
N TYR A 125 -5.11 -3.10 -3.87
CA TYR A 125 -4.24 -1.97 -4.14
C TYR A 125 -2.95 -2.40 -4.85
N ASN A 126 -2.28 -3.46 -4.36
CA ASN A 126 -1.08 -4.00 -5.01
C ASN A 126 -1.37 -4.76 -6.30
N SER A 127 -2.58 -5.28 -6.47
CA SER A 127 -2.98 -5.96 -7.71
C SER A 127 -3.28 -5.00 -8.85
N TRP A 128 -3.76 -3.79 -8.54
CA TRP A 128 -4.24 -2.83 -9.54
C TRP A 128 -3.21 -2.48 -10.62
N PRO A 129 -1.93 -2.18 -10.30
CA PRO A 129 -0.92 -1.90 -11.31
C PRO A 129 -0.56 -3.09 -12.21
N LEU A 130 -0.84 -4.33 -11.79
CA LEU A 130 -0.53 -5.51 -12.61
C LEU A 130 -1.50 -5.70 -13.79
N LEU A 131 -2.56 -4.89 -13.88
CA LEU A 131 -3.58 -5.00 -14.91
C LEU A 131 -3.26 -4.18 -16.18
N TYR A 132 -2.25 -3.31 -16.18
CA TYR A 132 -1.91 -2.45 -17.31
C TYR A 132 -0.43 -2.09 -17.40
#